data_AF-A0A8T5PL80-F1
#
_entry.id   AF-A0A8T5PL80-F1
#
_cell.length_a   1.000
_cell.length_b   1.000
_cell.length_c   1.000
_cell.angle_alpha   90.00
_cell.angle_beta   90.00
_cell.angle_gamma   90.00
#
_symmetry.space_group_name_H-M   'P 1'
#
loop_
_entity.id
_entity.type
_entity.pdbx_description
1 polymer ?
#
loop_
_entity_poly.entity_id
_entity_poly.type
_entity_poly.pdbx_seq_one_letter_code
_entity_poly.pdbx_strand_id
1 'polypeptide(L)' 'MGKKNKKKPKKISAKKEKYLKFKKEKPASIDISMPELTEEQIKQKREDEERINRYRFGGNRPAKEIVKRREKSKR' A
#
# COMPACT_ATOMS: atom_id res chain seq x y z
N MET A 1 -49.74 -29.19 -30.63
CA MET A 1 -49.04 -28.18 -29.80
C MET A 1 -47.62 -28.68 -29.47
N GLY A 2 -46.62 -28.30 -30.27
CA GLY A 2 -45.29 -28.95 -30.29
C GLY A 2 -44.42 -28.71 -29.04
N LYS A 3 -43.77 -29.78 -28.57
CA LYS A 3 -42.81 -29.79 -27.45
C LYS A 3 -41.62 -28.87 -27.78
N LYS A 4 -41.46 -27.77 -27.04
CA LYS A 4 -40.34 -26.82 -27.24
C LYS A 4 -39.04 -27.43 -26.71
N ASN A 5 -38.09 -27.69 -27.61
CA ASN A 5 -36.76 -28.22 -27.31
C ASN A 5 -35.96 -27.26 -26.42
N LYS A 6 -35.82 -27.59 -25.13
CA LYS A 6 -35.13 -26.79 -24.09
C LYS A 6 -33.59 -26.79 -24.18
N LYS A 7 -32.99 -27.50 -25.15
CA LYS A 7 -31.52 -27.69 -25.27
C LYS A 7 -30.81 -26.77 -26.27
N LYS A 8 -31.49 -25.81 -26.92
CA LYS A 8 -30.80 -24.89 -27.85
C LYS A 8 -30.17 -23.73 -27.06
N PRO A 9 -28.86 -23.47 -27.19
CA PRO A 9 -28.24 -22.31 -26.55
C PRO A 9 -28.92 -21.05 -27.09
N LYS A 10 -29.42 -20.21 -26.17
CA LYS A 10 -30.05 -18.93 -26.52
C LYS A 10 -28.96 -18.05 -27.12
N LYS A 11 -29.22 -17.46 -28.29
CA LYS A 11 -28.29 -16.49 -28.91
C LYS A 11 -28.07 -15.34 -27.93
N ILE A 12 -26.86 -15.21 -27.41
CA ILE A 12 -26.46 -14.12 -26.54
C ILE A 12 -26.14 -12.92 -27.45
N SER A 13 -26.45 -11.69 -27.01
CA SER A 13 -26.14 -10.51 -27.81
C SER A 13 -24.62 -10.28 -27.87
N ALA A 14 -24.12 -9.81 -29.02
CA ALA A 14 -22.69 -9.59 -29.23
C ALA A 14 -22.05 -8.68 -28.16
N LYS A 15 -22.83 -7.73 -27.59
CA LYS A 15 -22.39 -6.91 -26.46
C LYS A 15 -22.13 -7.78 -25.22
N LYS A 16 -23.07 -8.65 -24.83
CA LYS A 16 -22.91 -9.54 -23.66
C LYS A 16 -21.74 -10.50 -23.82
N GLU A 17 -21.49 -11.02 -25.02
CA GLU A 17 -20.31 -11.86 -25.29
C GLU A 17 -18.99 -11.08 -25.17
N LYS A 18 -18.94 -9.83 -25.66
CA LYS A 18 -17.78 -8.95 -25.44
C LYS A 18 -17.54 -8.71 -23.95
N TYR A 19 -18.56 -8.29 -23.19
CA TYR A 19 -18.42 -8.04 -21.75
C TYR A 19 -18.01 -9.29 -20.95
N LEU A 20 -18.44 -10.50 -21.36
CA LEU A 20 -17.98 -11.76 -20.76
C LEU A 20 -16.50 -12.01 -21.01
N LYS A 21 -15.99 -11.73 -22.23
CA LYS A 21 -14.56 -11.81 -22.56
C LYS A 21 -13.70 -10.76 -21.83
N PHE A 22 -14.31 -9.62 -21.44
CA PHE A 22 -13.64 -8.55 -20.68
C PHE A 22 -13.76 -8.71 -19.16
N LYS A 23 -14.53 -9.67 -18.64
CA LYS A 23 -14.39 -10.16 -17.26
C LYS A 23 -13.17 -11.08 -17.11
N LYS A 24 -12.07 -10.74 -17.80
CA LYS A 24 -10.76 -11.27 -17.47
C LYS A 24 -10.43 -10.74 -16.11
N GLU A 25 -10.50 -11.65 -15.14
CA GLU A 25 -9.66 -11.68 -13.95
C GLU A 25 -9.48 -10.30 -13.34
N LYS A 26 -10.34 -9.96 -12.37
CA LYS A 26 -9.93 -9.01 -11.32
C LYS A 26 -8.50 -9.43 -10.96
N PRO A 27 -7.48 -8.55 -11.02
CA PRO A 27 -6.16 -8.94 -10.57
C PRO A 27 -6.41 -9.51 -9.17
N ALA A 28 -6.15 -10.80 -9.01
CA ALA A 28 -6.29 -11.45 -7.72
C ALA A 28 -5.59 -10.51 -6.75
N SER A 29 -6.27 -10.14 -5.65
CA SER A 29 -5.65 -9.37 -4.60
C SER A 29 -4.27 -9.97 -4.41
N ILE A 30 -3.23 -9.22 -4.80
CA ILE A 30 -1.88 -9.70 -4.65
C ILE A 30 -1.77 -9.77 -3.13
N ASP A 31 -1.83 -10.97 -2.58
CA ASP A 31 -1.64 -11.20 -1.17
C ASP A 31 -0.15 -10.90 -0.94
N ILE A 32 0.12 -9.62 -0.68
CA ILE A 32 1.42 -9.13 -0.30
C ILE A 32 1.63 -9.65 1.12
N SER A 33 2.08 -10.89 1.24
CA SER A 33 2.63 -11.38 2.48
C SER A 33 4.01 -10.75 2.66
N MET A 34 4.19 -10.02 3.76
CA MET A 34 5.55 -9.66 4.15
C MET A 34 6.29 -10.94 4.51
N PRO A 35 7.55 -11.11 4.05
CA PRO A 35 8.36 -12.24 4.48
C PRO A 35 8.57 -12.16 6.00
N GLU A 36 8.47 -13.32 6.66
CA GLU A 36 8.83 -13.45 8.06
C GLU A 36 10.33 -13.19 8.20
N LEU A 37 10.69 -12.15 8.95
CA LEU A 37 12.08 -11.80 9.20
C LEU A 37 12.64 -12.71 10.30
N THR A 38 13.88 -13.16 10.12
CA THR A 38 14.60 -13.88 11.19
C THR A 38 14.92 -12.92 12.35
N GLU A 39 15.16 -13.46 13.54
CA GLU A 39 15.45 -12.65 14.74
C GLU A 39 16.68 -11.72 14.55
N GLU A 40 17.69 -12.18 13.81
CA GLU A 40 18.88 -11.40 13.46
C GLU A 40 18.52 -10.19 12.56
N GLN A 41 17.66 -10.39 11.56
CA GLN A 41 17.21 -9.32 10.67
C GLN A 41 16.33 -8.29 11.39
N ILE A 42 15.52 -8.73 12.35
CA ILE A 42 14.74 -7.83 13.21
C ILE A 42 15.66 -6.94 14.05
N LYS A 43 16.74 -7.52 14.59
CA LYS A 43 17.73 -6.77 15.38
C LYS A 43 18.43 -5.71 14.54
N GLN A 44 18.88 -6.08 13.33
CA GLN A 44 19.53 -5.15 12.41
C GLN A 44 18.61 -3.99 12.02
N LYS A 45 17.33 -4.28 11.73
CA LYS A 45 16.34 -3.24 11.41
C LYS A 45 16.14 -2.25 12.55
N ARG A 46 16.11 -2.72 13.81
CA ARG A 46 16.00 -1.85 14.98
C ARG A 46 17.23 -0.94 15.13
N GLU A 47 18.43 -1.48 14.96
CA GLU A 47 19.68 -0.71 15.01
C GLU A 47 19.73 0.37 13.92
N ASP A 48 19.27 0.06 12.71
CA ASP A 48 19.16 1.02 11.60
C ASP A 48 18.13 2.11 11.89
N GLU A 49 16.96 1.76 12.44
CA GLU A 49 15.94 2.74 12.85
C GLU A 49 16.46 3.69 13.93
N GLU A 50 17.20 3.19 14.93
CA GLU A 50 17.84 4.02 15.96
C GLU A 50 18.93 4.92 15.39
N ARG A 51 19.72 4.41 14.43
CA ARG A 51 20.72 5.21 13.71
C ARG A 51 20.03 6.34 12.93
N ILE A 52 18.98 6.07 12.18
CA ILE A 52 18.24 7.05 11.39
C ILE A 52 17.56 8.09 12.29
N ASN A 53 16.96 7.66 13.41
CA ASN A 53 16.31 8.56 14.37
C ASN A 53 17.29 9.58 14.97
N ARG A 54 18.55 9.18 15.23
CA ARG A 54 19.59 10.12 15.68
C ARG A 54 19.84 11.23 14.66
N TYR A 55 19.79 10.95 13.37
CA TYR A 55 19.96 11.97 12.33
C TYR A 55 18.69 12.81 12.14
N ARG A 56 17.50 12.22 12.29
CA ARG A 56 16.22 12.91 12.11
C ARG A 56 15.96 13.99 13.18
N PHE A 57 16.40 13.74 14.42
CA PHE A 57 16.17 14.64 15.55
C PHE A 57 17.46 15.32 16.09
N GLY A 58 18.64 14.91 15.63
CA GLY A 58 19.92 15.47 16.08
C GLY A 58 20.45 16.66 15.29
N GLY A 59 19.98 16.88 14.05
CA GLY A 59 20.64 17.78 13.09
C GLY A 59 20.36 19.28 13.23
N ASN A 60 19.20 19.69 13.76
CA ASN A 60 18.77 21.10 13.71
C ASN A 60 18.38 21.64 15.08
N ARG A 61 19.32 21.66 16.04
CA ARG A 61 19.16 22.55 17.20
C ARG A 61 19.21 23.99 16.67
N PRO A 62 18.23 24.85 16.99
CA PRO A 62 18.26 26.24 16.54
C PRO A 62 19.54 26.92 17.03
N ALA A 63 20.17 27.73 16.18
CA ALA A 63 21.37 28.48 16.54
C ALA A 63 21.14 29.23 17.87
N LYS A 64 22.17 29.30 18.71
CA LYS A 64 22.07 29.90 20.07
C LYS A 64 21.47 31.31 20.05
N GLU A 65 21.67 32.06 18.97
CA GLU A 65 21.07 33.38 18.75
C GLU A 65 19.53 33.36 18.59
N ILE A 66 19.00 32.34 17.91
CA ILE A 66 17.55 32.16 17.69
C ILE A 66 16.87 31.83 19.01
N VAL A 67 17.51 31.02 19.86
CA VAL A 67 17.02 30.70 21.21
C VAL A 67 17.00 31.96 22.08
N LYS A 68 18.10 32.73 22.10
CA LYS A 68 18.20 33.98 22.87
C LYS A 68 17.15 35.03 22.46
N ARG A 69 16.85 35.18 21.16
CA ARG A 69 15.78 36.09 20.69
C ARG A 69 14.40 35.63 21.17
N ARG A 70 14.11 34.33 21.15
CA ARG A 70 12.83 33.78 21.63
C ARG A 70 12.66 33.96 23.13
N GLU A 71 13.72 33.79 23.93
CA GLU A 71 13.69 34.04 25.37
C GLU A 71 13.43 35.52 25.69
N LYS A 72 14.06 36.44 24.93
CA LYS A 72 13.81 37.89 25.08
C LYS A 72 12.41 38.32 24.66
N SER A 73 11.82 37.67 23.64
CA SER A 73 10.47 37.99 23.15
C SER A 73 9.34 37.42 24.01
N LYS A 74 9.63 36.44 24.89
CA LYS A 74 8.66 35.83 25.80
C LYS A 74 8.61 36.49 27.18
N ARG A 75 9.55 37.40 27.47
CA ARG A 75 9.50 38.32 28.61
C ARG A 75 8.80 39.59 28.18
#